data_AF-A0A9D4I0Z0-F1
#
_entry.id   AF-A0A9D4I0Z0-F1
#
_cell.length_a   1.000
_cell.length_b   1.000
_cell.length_c   1.000
_cell.angle_alpha   90.00
_cell.angle_beta   90.00
_cell.angle_gamma   90.00
#
_symmetry.space_group_name_H-M   'P 1'
#
loop_
_entity.id
_entity.type
_entity.pdbx_description
1 polymer ?
#
loop_
_entity_poly.entity_id
_entity_poly.type
_entity_poly.pdbx_seq_one_letter_code
_entity_poly.pdbx_strand_id
1 'polypeptide(L)'
;MFWERFGKPSIHLFRENDTRRCFHDASFLEFVRFVTWAEENKQMLDEHFMTATELCIPCITNYTFIGKMESFGEDSTVIFNKFSKISYTREMKRRMKDLASLDAIVDSINIPFQ
;
A
#
# COMPACT_ATOMS: atom_id res chain seq x y z
N MET A 1 0.93 8.36 -14.51
CA MET A 1 2.29 8.17 -13.93
C MET A 1 2.55 6.70 -13.58
N PHE A 2 1.61 5.96 -12.96
CA PHE A 2 1.75 4.52 -12.65
C PHE A 2 2.03 3.63 -13.87
N TRP A 3 1.24 3.76 -14.94
CA TRP A 3 1.34 2.88 -16.12
C TRP A 3 2.68 2.98 -16.84
N GLU A 4 3.30 4.16 -16.87
CA GLU A 4 4.64 4.34 -17.43
C GLU A 4 5.72 3.70 -16.54
N ARG A 5 5.58 3.82 -15.22
CA ARG A 5 6.58 3.35 -14.26
C ARG A 5 6.51 1.84 -14.02
N PHE A 6 5.31 1.27 -14.01
CA PHE A 6 5.08 -0.13 -13.61
C PHE A 6 4.38 -0.94 -14.70
N GLY A 7 3.35 -0.39 -15.34
CA GLY A 7 2.59 -1.12 -16.38
C GLY A 7 3.44 -1.48 -17.59
N LYS A 8 4.19 -0.51 -18.12
CA LYS A 8 5.08 -0.66 -19.27
C LYS A 8 6.17 -1.72 -19.06
N PRO A 9 6.99 -1.68 -18.00
CA PRO A 9 7.99 -2.73 -17.78
C PRO A 9 7.34 -4.09 -17.49
N SER A 10 6.20 -4.12 -16.79
CA SER A 10 5.47 -5.38 -16.54
C SER A 10 5.00 -6.05 -17.83
N ILE A 11 4.61 -5.27 -18.83
CA ILE A 11 4.21 -5.82 -20.13
C ILE A 11 5.44 -6.20 -20.96
N HIS A 12 6.41 -5.31 -21.12
CA HIS A 12 7.56 -5.54 -22.01
C HIS A 12 8.47 -6.72 -21.60
N LEU A 13 8.53 -7.04 -20.31
CA LEU A 13 9.34 -8.17 -19.83
C LEU A 13 8.66 -9.52 -20.06
N PHE A 14 7.33 -9.57 -20.16
CA PHE A 14 6.59 -10.83 -20.10
C PHE A 14 5.62 -11.08 -21.27
N ARG A 15 5.34 -10.08 -22.13
CA ARG A 15 4.58 -10.25 -23.37
C ARG A 15 5.52 -10.26 -24.58
N GLU A 16 5.36 -11.25 -25.45
CA GLU A 16 6.13 -11.34 -26.70
C GLU A 16 5.66 -10.33 -27.76
N ASN A 17 4.38 -9.93 -27.71
CA ASN A 17 3.79 -9.05 -28.72
C ASN A 17 2.86 -8.03 -28.04
N ASP A 18 3.34 -6.81 -27.89
CA ASP A 18 2.56 -5.71 -27.33
C ASP A 18 2.23 -4.68 -28.41
N THR A 19 0.93 -4.49 -28.63
CA THR A 19 0.39 -3.60 -29.67
C THR A 19 -0.22 -2.33 -29.08
N ARG A 20 -0.24 -2.18 -27.74
CA ARG A 20 -0.96 -1.07 -27.08
C ARG A 20 0.01 0.02 -26.63
N ARG A 21 -0.43 1.27 -26.81
CA ARG A 21 0.41 2.45 -26.55
C ARG A 21 0.43 2.88 -25.08
N CYS A 22 -0.58 2.51 -24.29
CA CYS A 22 -0.83 3.12 -22.99
C CYS A 22 -0.60 2.19 -21.77
N PHE A 23 -0.22 0.92 -21.99
CA PHE A 23 0.18 -0.07 -20.95
C PHE A 23 -0.76 -0.25 -19.74
N HIS A 24 -1.98 0.26 -19.86
CA HIS A 24 -3.05 0.27 -18.87
C HIS A 24 -3.78 -1.08 -18.71
N ASP A 25 -3.49 -2.04 -19.58
CA ASP A 25 -4.05 -3.39 -19.57
C ASP A 25 -3.08 -4.42 -18.99
N ALA A 26 -2.04 -3.96 -18.27
CA ALA A 26 -1.21 -4.83 -17.47
C ALA A 26 -2.09 -5.55 -16.45
N SER A 27 -2.07 -6.89 -16.48
CA SER A 27 -2.77 -7.71 -15.51
C SER A 27 -2.05 -7.66 -14.16
N PHE A 28 -2.78 -7.96 -13.08
CA PHE A 28 -2.17 -8.07 -11.77
C PHE A 28 -1.06 -9.13 -11.73
N LEU A 29 -1.20 -10.22 -12.48
CA LEU A 29 -0.16 -11.26 -12.56
C LEU A 29 1.13 -10.73 -13.20
N GLU A 30 1.03 -9.95 -14.28
CA GLU A 30 2.21 -9.35 -14.93
C GLU A 30 2.90 -8.36 -14.01
N PHE A 31 2.11 -7.57 -13.28
CA PHE A 31 2.61 -6.67 -12.26
C PHE A 31 3.36 -7.42 -11.14
N VAL A 32 2.79 -8.50 -10.59
CA VAL A 32 3.46 -9.32 -9.56
C VAL A 32 4.75 -9.92 -10.10
N ARG A 33 4.74 -10.47 -11.33
CA ARG A 33 5.96 -11.00 -11.96
C ARG A 33 7.03 -9.93 -12.11
N PHE A 34 6.64 -8.69 -12.41
CA PHE A 34 7.57 -7.57 -12.52
C PHE A 34 8.19 -7.23 -11.17
N VAL A 35 7.39 -7.12 -10.11
CA VAL A 35 7.88 -6.83 -8.76
C VAL A 35 8.86 -7.92 -8.31
N THR A 36 8.49 -9.19 -8.47
CA THR A 36 9.38 -10.31 -8.10
C THR A 36 10.66 -10.33 -8.94
N TRP A 37 10.55 -10.13 -10.26
CA TRP A 37 11.73 -10.05 -11.13
C TRP A 37 12.65 -8.89 -10.73
N ALA A 38 12.08 -7.73 -10.40
CA ALA A 38 12.84 -6.55 -9.97
C ALA A 38 13.59 -6.83 -8.66
N GLU A 39 12.95 -7.46 -7.68
CA GLU A 39 13.58 -7.89 -6.42
C GLU A 39 14.74 -8.86 -6.67
N GLU A 40 14.51 -9.93 -7.43
CA GLU A 40 15.53 -10.94 -7.77
C GLU A 40 16.74 -10.34 -8.50
N ASN A 41 16.50 -9.35 -9.37
CA ASN A 41 17.52 -8.68 -10.17
C ASN A 41 18.05 -7.39 -9.54
N LYS A 42 17.73 -7.14 -8.24
CA LYS A 42 18.17 -5.98 -7.46
C LYS A 42 17.89 -4.64 -8.16
N GLN A 43 16.79 -4.57 -8.90
CA GLN A 43 16.29 -3.34 -9.47
C GLN A 43 15.64 -2.50 -8.37
N MET A 44 15.77 -1.18 -8.47
CA MET A 44 15.13 -0.30 -7.51
C MET A 44 13.61 -0.35 -7.65
N LEU A 45 12.95 -0.95 -6.66
CA LEU A 45 11.52 -0.83 -6.45
C LEU A 45 11.22 0.42 -5.60
N ASP A 46 10.01 0.94 -5.70
CA ASP A 46 9.57 1.97 -4.76
C ASP A 46 9.21 1.34 -3.42
N GLU A 47 9.08 2.17 -2.39
CA GLU A 47 8.73 1.74 -1.04
C GLU A 47 7.39 1.00 -0.95
N HIS A 48 6.50 1.13 -1.93
CA HIS A 48 5.22 0.40 -1.96
C HIS A 48 5.41 -1.07 -2.33
N PHE A 49 6.48 -1.41 -3.05
CA PHE A 49 6.74 -2.75 -3.57
C PHE A 49 8.00 -3.41 -3.00
N MET A 50 8.67 -2.75 -2.04
CA MET A 50 9.72 -3.36 -1.23
C MET A 50 9.17 -4.38 -0.23
N THR A 51 10.01 -5.32 0.19
CA THR A 51 9.60 -6.32 1.17
C THR A 51 9.37 -5.68 2.54
N ALA A 52 8.44 -6.24 3.32
CA ALA A 52 8.23 -5.81 4.71
C ALA A 52 9.50 -5.97 5.56
N THR A 53 10.36 -6.95 5.22
CA THR A 53 11.65 -7.16 5.88
C THR A 53 12.63 -6.00 5.67
N GLU A 54 12.60 -5.36 4.50
CA GLU A 54 13.46 -4.20 4.21
C GLU A 54 12.95 -2.93 4.86
N LEU A 55 11.62 -2.71 4.89
CA LEU A 55 11.02 -1.49 5.43
C LEU A 55 10.95 -1.50 6.96
N CYS A 56 10.60 -2.65 7.55
CA CYS A 56 10.39 -2.76 9.00
C CYS A 56 11.60 -3.32 9.74
N ILE A 57 12.48 -4.08 9.08
CA ILE A 57 13.67 -4.66 9.70
C ILE A 57 13.35 -5.38 11.03
N PRO A 58 12.41 -6.36 11.01
CA PRO A 58 11.81 -6.95 12.22
C PRO A 58 12.81 -7.67 13.12
N CYS A 59 13.96 -8.07 12.59
CA CYS A 59 14.98 -8.80 13.35
C CYS A 59 15.76 -7.92 14.33
N ILE A 60 15.87 -6.61 14.08
CA ILE A 60 16.66 -5.69 14.92
C ILE A 60 15.78 -4.72 15.72
N THR A 61 14.55 -4.48 15.25
CA THR A 61 13.62 -3.56 15.91
C THR A 61 12.70 -4.32 16.85
N ASN A 62 12.71 -3.95 18.14
CA ASN A 62 11.80 -4.53 19.12
C ASN A 62 10.41 -3.89 19.04
N TYR A 63 9.58 -4.39 18.12
CA TYR A 63 8.20 -3.93 17.96
C TYR A 63 7.36 -4.26 19.18
N THR A 64 6.83 -3.22 19.83
CA THR A 64 5.92 -3.38 20.99
C THR A 64 4.45 -3.39 20.60
N PHE A 65 4.15 -3.20 19.32
CA PHE A 65 2.82 -3.19 18.73
C PHE A 65 2.92 -3.38 17.20
N ILE A 66 2.03 -4.17 16.61
CA ILE A 66 1.87 -4.33 15.15
C ILE A 66 0.39 -4.15 14.84
N GLY A 67 0.06 -3.10 14.10
CA GLY A 67 -1.32 -2.81 13.68
C GLY A 67 -1.62 -3.37 12.30
N LYS A 68 -2.92 -3.50 11.99
CA LYS A 68 -3.41 -3.91 10.66
C LYS A 68 -4.48 -2.95 10.15
N MET A 69 -4.67 -2.92 8.83
CA MET A 69 -5.68 -2.04 8.22
C MET A 69 -7.11 -2.48 8.59
N GLU A 70 -7.35 -3.78 8.69
CA GLU A 70 -8.67 -4.34 9.01
C GLU A 70 -9.09 -4.05 10.47
N SER A 71 -8.11 -3.89 11.36
CA SER A 71 -8.32 -3.54 12.77
C SER A 71 -7.83 -2.13 13.10
N PHE A 72 -7.70 -1.26 12.09
CA PHE A 72 -7.08 0.06 12.25
C PHE A 72 -7.68 0.87 13.39
N GLY A 73 -9.00 0.78 13.59
CA GLY A 73 -9.68 1.54 14.61
C GLY A 73 -9.48 1.05 16.04
N GLU A 74 -9.50 -0.28 16.23
CA GLU A 74 -9.17 -0.95 17.47
C GLU A 74 -7.69 -0.74 17.82
N ASP A 75 -6.81 -0.91 16.83
CA ASP A 75 -5.36 -0.81 16.98
C ASP A 75 -4.94 0.60 17.37
N SER A 76 -5.49 1.61 16.70
CA SER A 76 -5.22 3.00 17.00
C SER A 76 -5.73 3.38 18.42
N THR A 77 -6.81 2.75 18.90
CA THR A 77 -7.28 2.92 20.29
C THR A 77 -6.25 2.40 21.30
N VAL A 78 -5.65 1.24 21.05
CA VAL A 78 -4.59 0.67 21.90
C VAL A 78 -3.39 1.62 21.95
N ILE A 79 -2.97 2.14 20.80
CA ILE A 79 -1.85 3.10 20.70
C ILE A 79 -2.14 4.36 21.51
N PHE A 80 -3.29 5.02 21.31
CA PHE A 80 -3.59 6.25 22.04
C PHE A 80 -3.70 6.06 23.55
N ASN A 81 -4.26 4.94 23.99
CA ASN A 81 -4.32 4.63 25.41
C ASN A 81 -2.92 4.41 26.01
N LYS A 82 -1.99 3.80 25.27
CA LYS A 82 -0.59 3.62 25.68
C LYS A 82 0.13 4.95 25.92
N PHE A 83 -0.24 6.00 25.21
CA PHE A 83 0.27 7.37 25.39
C PHE A 83 -0.62 8.26 26.29
N SER A 84 -1.57 7.67 27.03
CA SER A 84 -2.53 8.39 27.88
C SER A 84 -3.35 9.45 27.14
N LYS A 85 -3.56 9.29 25.83
CA LYS A 85 -4.31 10.19 24.94
C LYS A 85 -5.80 9.82 24.87
N ILE A 86 -6.45 9.70 26.03
CA ILE A 86 -7.83 9.18 26.16
C ILE A 86 -8.85 10.04 25.38
N SER A 87 -8.64 11.36 25.28
CA SER A 87 -9.49 12.25 24.48
C SER A 87 -9.49 11.88 23.00
N TYR A 88 -8.31 11.57 22.44
CA TYR A 88 -8.12 11.16 21.05
C TYR A 88 -8.78 9.81 20.77
N THR A 89 -8.70 8.86 21.72
CA THR A 89 -9.41 7.59 21.63
C THR A 89 -10.91 7.78 21.42
N ARG A 90 -11.53 8.70 22.19
CA ARG A 90 -12.97 8.97 22.09
C ARG A 90 -13.33 9.64 20.77
N GLU A 91 -12.54 10.64 20.36
CA GLU A 91 -12.78 11.35 19.11
C GLU A 91 -12.61 10.44 17.88
N MET A 92 -11.54 9.66 17.86
CA MET A 92 -11.25 8.75 16.75
C MET A 92 -12.31 7.66 16.64
N LYS A 93 -12.75 7.06 17.76
CA LYS A 93 -13.89 6.11 17.75
C LYS A 93 -15.16 6.72 17.16
N ARG A 94 -15.40 8.01 17.40
CA ARG A 94 -16.54 8.73 16.81
C ARG A 94 -16.34 8.94 15.31
N ARG A 95 -15.19 9.46 14.88
CA ARG A 95 -14.95 9.80 13.47
C ARG A 95 -14.82 8.57 12.56
N MET A 96 -14.07 7.55 12.96
CA MET A 96 -13.86 6.37 12.12
C MET A 96 -15.13 5.58 11.86
N LYS A 97 -16.03 5.50 12.86
CA LYS A 97 -17.32 4.82 12.72
C LYS A 97 -18.16 5.39 11.56
N ASP A 98 -18.08 6.70 11.38
CA ASP A 98 -18.98 7.42 10.46
C ASP A 98 -18.31 7.77 9.12
N LEU A 99 -16.97 7.84 9.06
CA LEU A 99 -16.27 8.46 7.93
C LEU A 99 -15.26 7.57 7.22
N ALA A 100 -14.73 6.49 7.83
CA ALA A 100 -13.60 5.76 7.23
C ALA A 100 -13.95 5.15 5.85
N SER A 101 -15.12 4.51 5.74
CA SER A 101 -15.55 3.92 4.47
C SER A 101 -15.93 4.98 3.44
N LEU A 102 -16.52 6.10 3.86
CA LEU A 102 -16.89 7.19 2.97
C LEU A 102 -15.63 7.89 2.42
N ASP A 103 -14.66 8.14 3.28
CA ASP A 103 -13.37 8.72 2.93
C ASP A 103 -12.66 7.83 1.90
N ALA A 104 -12.57 6.52 2.16
CA ALA A 104 -12.00 5.56 1.21
C ALA A 104 -12.72 5.53 -0.15
N ILE A 105 -14.05 5.68 -0.17
CA ILE A 105 -14.84 5.77 -1.41
C ILE A 105 -14.53 7.09 -2.14
N VAL A 106 -14.56 8.21 -1.43
CA VAL A 106 -14.31 9.55 -1.99
C VAL A 106 -12.89 9.63 -2.55
N ASP A 107 -11.92 9.07 -1.83
CA ASP A 107 -10.53 8.95 -2.24
C ASP A 107 -10.40 8.10 -3.50
N SER A 108 -11.06 6.95 -3.54
CA SER A 108 -11.05 6.08 -4.72
C SER A 108 -11.63 6.74 -5.97
N ILE A 109 -12.52 7.71 -5.81
CA ILE A 109 -13.13 8.46 -6.93
C ILE A 109 -12.26 9.65 -7.32
N ASN A 110 -11.71 10.39 -6.36
CA ASN A 110 -11.07 11.68 -6.63
C ASN A 110 -9.56 11.59 -6.85
N ILE A 111 -8.85 10.72 -6.11
CA ILE A 111 -7.39 10.58 -6.19
C ILE A 111 -6.89 10.15 -7.58
N PRO A 112 -7.56 9.26 -8.32
CA PRO A 112 -7.06 8.84 -9.64
C PRO A 112 -7.02 9.96 -10.69
N PHE A 113 -7.72 11.08 -10.46
CA PHE A 113 -7.83 12.20 -11.41
C PHE A 113 -7.05 13.45 -10.99
N GLN A 114 -6.28 13.36 -9.89
CA GLN A 114 -5.44 14.43 -9.38
C GLN A 114 -3.96 14.18 -9.73
#